data_AF-A0A832NN32-F1
#
_entry.id   AF-A0A832NN32-F1
#
_cell.length_a   1.000
_cell.length_b   1.000
_cell.length_c   1.000
_cell.angle_alpha   90.00
_cell.angle_beta   90.00
_cell.angle_gamma   90.00
#
_symmetry.space_group_name_H-M   'P 1'
#
loop_
_entity.id
_entity.type
_entity.pdbx_description
1 polymer ?
#
loop_
_entity_poly.entity_id
_entity_poly.type
_entity_poly.pdbx_seq_one_letter_code
_entity_poly.pdbx_strand_id
1 'polypeptide(L)'
;VFRHGAQKFEAGTHNLLGLVGLVAALRLILEVGVDAIAAELLRKRGWLVAALRAKGYAVLQADAPPEHASAIISFHRAGCDLPALHQRLLKAGIITSLRTDRSGQKYIRLSPHFYNTEPEFERLMEQL
;
A
#
# COMPACT_ATOMS: atom_id res chain seq x y z
N VAL A 1 -13.57 -41.27 10.47
CA VAL A 1 -12.24 -40.94 11.02
C VAL A 1 -12.10 -39.43 11.06
N PHE A 2 -11.89 -38.82 12.23
CA PHE A 2 -11.64 -37.37 12.33
C PHE A 2 -10.22 -37.06 11.85
N ARG A 3 -10.04 -35.97 11.09
CA ARG A 3 -8.71 -35.50 10.66
C ARG A 3 -8.02 -34.74 11.80
N HIS A 4 -6.70 -34.88 11.91
CA HIS A 4 -5.87 -34.13 12.85
C HIS A 4 -5.21 -32.91 12.16
N GLY A 5 -4.82 -31.88 12.92
CA GLY A 5 -4.18 -30.67 12.39
C GLY A 5 -5.12 -29.71 11.65
N ALA A 6 -4.55 -28.84 10.80
CA ALA A 6 -5.31 -27.82 10.06
C ALA A 6 -6.34 -28.42 9.09
N GLN A 7 -6.07 -29.61 8.55
CA GLN A 7 -6.92 -30.33 7.59
C GLN A 7 -8.36 -30.58 8.08
N LYS A 8 -8.62 -30.53 9.40
CA LYS A 8 -9.98 -30.63 9.95
C LYS A 8 -10.85 -29.42 9.58
N PHE A 9 -10.23 -28.30 9.20
CA PHE A 9 -10.89 -27.07 8.78
C PHE A 9 -10.88 -26.88 7.25
N GLU A 10 -10.27 -27.79 6.50
CA GLU A 10 -10.10 -27.71 5.05
C GLU A 10 -11.11 -28.64 4.35
N ALA A 11 -12.39 -28.46 4.67
CA ALA A 11 -13.46 -29.29 4.12
C ALA A 11 -13.77 -28.92 2.66
N GLY A 12 -14.04 -29.94 1.83
CA GLY A 12 -14.42 -29.77 0.43
C GLY A 12 -13.23 -29.68 -0.53
N THR A 13 -13.53 -29.28 -1.77
CA THR A 13 -12.51 -29.13 -2.82
C THR A 13 -11.69 -27.86 -2.56
N HIS A 14 -10.38 -28.01 -2.52
CA HIS A 14 -9.47 -26.90 -2.29
C HIS A 14 -9.31 -26.05 -3.54
N ASN A 15 -9.00 -24.76 -3.36
CA ASN A 15 -8.52 -23.91 -4.45
C ASN A 15 -7.08 -24.28 -4.82
N LEU A 16 -6.89 -25.46 -5.43
CA LEU A 16 -5.57 -26.00 -5.76
C LEU A 16 -4.79 -25.07 -6.69
N LEU A 17 -5.46 -24.46 -7.67
CA LEU A 17 -4.82 -23.51 -8.59
C LEU A 17 -4.33 -22.25 -7.85
N GLY A 18 -5.16 -21.71 -6.95
CA GLY A 18 -4.77 -20.58 -6.10
C GLY A 18 -3.61 -20.90 -5.17
N LEU A 19 -3.56 -22.13 -4.63
CA LEU A 19 -2.44 -22.58 -3.79
C LEU A 19 -1.14 -22.68 -4.57
N VAL A 20 -1.16 -23.22 -5.80
CA VAL A 20 0.03 -23.25 -6.67
C VAL A 20 0.52 -21.83 -6.96
N GLY A 21 -0.39 -20.91 -7.30
CA GLY A 21 -0.06 -19.50 -7.50
C GLY A 21 0.52 -18.82 -6.25
N LEU A 22 -0.04 -19.10 -5.07
CA LEU A 22 0.46 -18.58 -3.80
C LEU A 22 1.88 -19.11 -3.50
N VAL A 23 2.15 -20.39 -3.72
CA VAL A 23 3.50 -20.96 -3.54
C VAL A 23 4.51 -20.27 -4.46
N ALA A 24 4.16 -20.04 -5.73
CA ALA A 24 5.02 -19.33 -6.66
C ALA A 24 5.27 -17.87 -6.23
N ALA A 25 4.22 -17.16 -5.79
CA ALA A 25 4.35 -15.80 -5.28
C ALA A 25 5.23 -15.74 -4.02
N LEU A 26 5.09 -16.68 -3.09
CA LEU A 26 5.94 -16.76 -1.90
C LEU A 26 7.41 -17.01 -2.27
N ARG A 27 7.68 -17.88 -3.25
CA ARG A 27 9.05 -18.11 -3.75
C ARG A 27 9.66 -16.83 -4.33
N LEU A 28 8.91 -16.08 -5.13
CA LEU A 28 9.37 -14.79 -5.66
C LEU A 28 9.70 -13.79 -4.52
N ILE A 29 8.85 -13.70 -3.50
CA ILE A 29 9.11 -12.83 -2.34
C ILE A 29 10.37 -13.25 -1.59
N LEU A 30 10.58 -14.56 -1.41
CA LEU A 30 11.76 -15.11 -0.74
C LEU A 30 13.05 -14.94 -1.56
N GLU A 31 12.95 -15.00 -2.89
CA GLU A 31 14.08 -14.75 -3.81
C GLU A 31 14.54 -13.30 -3.76
N VAL A 32 13.60 -12.34 -3.72
CA VAL A 32 13.92 -10.91 -3.52
C VAL A 32 14.42 -10.64 -2.10
N GLY A 33 13.87 -11.35 -1.11
CA GLY A 33 14.21 -11.24 0.31
C GLY A 33 13.29 -10.29 1.07
N VAL A 34 12.71 -10.78 2.17
CA VAL A 34 11.74 -10.03 2.98
C VAL A 34 12.36 -8.77 3.60
N ASP A 35 13.59 -8.88 4.10
CA ASP A 35 14.29 -7.74 4.73
C ASP A 35 14.64 -6.67 3.70
N ALA A 36 15.06 -7.07 2.49
CA ALA A 36 15.33 -6.14 1.39
C ALA A 36 14.06 -5.41 0.95
N ILE A 37 12.93 -6.14 0.84
CA ILE A 37 11.62 -5.54 0.57
C ILE A 37 11.27 -4.54 1.68
N ALA A 38 11.37 -4.92 2.95
CA ALA A 38 11.03 -4.04 4.07
C ALA A 38 11.87 -2.75 4.06
N ALA A 39 13.18 -2.85 3.86
CA ALA A 39 14.07 -1.69 3.77
C ALA A 39 13.69 -0.77 2.60
N GLU A 40 13.41 -1.33 1.42
CA GLU A 40 12.98 -0.55 0.25
C GLU A 40 11.63 0.15 0.47
N LEU A 41 10.67 -0.53 1.09
CA LEU A 41 9.37 0.05 1.43
C LEU A 41 9.49 1.23 2.41
N LEU A 42 10.39 1.13 3.40
CA LEU A 42 10.64 2.21 4.34
C LEU A 42 11.37 3.39 3.68
N ARG A 43 12.34 3.12 2.79
CA ARG A 43 13.01 4.15 1.98
C ARG A 43 12.01 4.94 1.13
N LYS A 44 11.13 4.23 0.42
CA LYS A 44 10.04 4.82 -0.38
C LYS A 44 9.08 5.64 0.47
N ARG A 45 8.71 5.14 1.65
CA ARG A 45 7.89 5.89 2.61
C ARG A 45 8.55 7.20 2.99
N GLY A 46 9.83 7.19 3.35
CA GLY A 46 10.57 8.38 3.74
C GLY A 46 10.50 9.49 2.68
N TRP A 47 10.76 9.12 1.42
CA TRP A 47 10.66 10.04 0.29
C TRP A 47 9.24 10.57 0.09
N LEU A 48 8.23 9.69 0.02
CA LEU A 48 6.83 10.09 -0.23
C LEU A 48 6.27 10.97 0.87
N VAL A 49 6.55 10.66 2.14
CA VAL A 49 6.08 11.46 3.29
C VAL A 49 6.68 12.86 3.23
N ALA A 50 7.98 12.98 2.94
CA ALA A 50 8.63 14.28 2.82
C ALA A 50 8.05 15.10 1.66
N ALA A 51 7.88 14.49 0.48
CA ALA A 51 7.33 15.15 -0.70
C ALA A 51 5.87 15.61 -0.51
N LEU A 52 5.03 14.78 0.11
CA LEU A 52 3.64 15.12 0.43
C LEU A 52 3.56 16.30 1.41
N ARG A 53 4.38 16.28 2.47
CA ARG A 53 4.46 17.38 3.45
C ARG A 53 4.91 18.68 2.79
N ALA A 54 5.89 18.63 1.89
CA ALA A 54 6.36 19.80 1.14
C ALA A 54 5.25 20.43 0.26
N LYS A 55 4.26 19.64 -0.18
CA LYS A 55 3.06 20.11 -0.91
C LYS A 55 1.88 20.53 -0.01
N GLY A 56 2.11 20.61 1.30
CA GLY A 56 1.10 21.02 2.28
C GLY A 56 0.04 19.96 2.58
N TYR A 57 0.31 18.68 2.29
CA TYR A 57 -0.56 17.59 2.73
C TYR A 57 -0.21 17.15 4.15
N ALA A 58 -1.23 16.90 4.95
CA ALA A 58 -1.12 16.18 6.20
C ALA A 58 -1.09 14.67 5.92
N VAL A 59 -0.09 13.99 6.47
CA VAL A 59 0.09 12.55 6.33
C VAL A 59 -0.13 11.88 7.68
N LEU A 60 -0.98 10.85 7.73
CA LEU A 60 -1.24 10.12 8.97
C LEU A 60 0.02 9.39 9.43
N GLN A 61 0.37 9.56 10.72
CA GLN A 61 1.51 8.89 11.36
C GLN A 61 2.81 9.10 10.57
N ALA A 62 3.01 10.31 10.08
CA ALA A 62 4.16 10.67 9.24
C ALA A 62 5.51 10.52 9.96
N ASP A 63 5.52 10.71 11.29
CA ASP A 63 6.72 10.56 12.14
C ASP A 63 6.76 9.20 12.85
N ALA A 64 6.00 8.20 12.38
CA ALA A 64 6.06 6.86 12.95
C ALA A 64 7.48 6.29 12.84
N PRO A 65 8.00 5.68 13.92
CA PRO A 65 9.33 5.09 13.87
C PRO A 65 9.35 3.89 12.91
N PRO A 66 10.51 3.55 12.33
CA PRO A 66 10.61 2.53 11.27
C PRO A 66 9.94 1.19 11.60
N GLU A 67 10.04 0.73 12.84
CA GLU A 67 9.43 -0.52 13.35
C GLU A 67 7.89 -0.51 13.35
N HIS A 68 7.27 0.68 13.35
CA HIS A 68 5.82 0.85 13.32
C HIS A 68 5.35 1.43 11.97
N ALA A 69 6.25 1.56 11.00
CA ALA A 69 6.00 2.14 9.71
C ALA A 69 5.83 1.07 8.61
N SER A 70 5.06 1.40 7.59
CA SER A 70 4.95 0.62 6.35
C SER A 70 4.90 1.55 5.15
N ALA A 71 4.96 1.00 3.94
CA ALA A 71 4.79 1.79 2.72
C ALA A 71 3.34 2.28 2.48
N ILE A 72 2.37 1.92 3.32
CA ILE A 72 1.00 2.43 3.19
C ILE A 72 0.93 3.85 3.75
N ILE A 73 0.52 4.79 2.91
CA ILE A 73 0.50 6.23 3.21
C ILE A 73 -0.90 6.76 2.95
N SER A 74 -1.55 7.24 3.99
CA SER A 74 -2.84 7.93 3.91
C SER A 74 -2.63 9.42 4.18
N PHE A 75 -3.08 10.27 3.27
CA PHE A 75 -2.87 11.71 3.34
C PHE A 75 -4.11 12.50 2.94
N HIS A 76 -4.19 13.73 3.43
CA HIS A 76 -5.27 14.67 3.13
C HIS A 76 -4.77 16.11 3.21
N ARG A 77 -5.55 17.07 2.70
CA ARG A 77 -5.32 18.50 2.88
C ARG A 77 -6.65 19.18 3.16
N ALA A 78 -6.70 20.03 4.18
CA ALA A 78 -7.92 20.76 4.54
C ALA A 78 -8.41 21.59 3.35
N GLY A 79 -9.74 21.63 3.14
CA GLY A 79 -10.35 22.33 2.01
C GLY A 79 -10.17 21.67 0.63
N CYS A 80 -9.46 20.54 0.53
CA CYS A 80 -9.29 19.82 -0.73
C CYS A 80 -10.45 18.84 -0.97
N ASP A 81 -11.07 18.90 -2.16
CA ASP A 81 -12.00 17.88 -2.64
C ASP A 81 -11.23 16.60 -3.02
N LEU A 82 -10.98 15.75 -2.02
CA LEU A 82 -10.28 14.48 -2.21
C LEU A 82 -11.01 13.49 -3.14
N PRO A 83 -12.35 13.37 -3.14
CA PRO A 83 -13.06 12.63 -4.17
C PRO A 83 -12.71 13.09 -5.60
N ALA A 84 -12.77 14.39 -5.88
CA ALA A 84 -12.42 14.92 -7.20
C ALA A 84 -10.94 14.69 -7.53
N LEU A 85 -10.03 14.90 -6.57
CA LEU A 85 -8.61 14.62 -6.73
C LEU A 85 -8.37 13.13 -7.04
N HIS A 86 -8.99 12.22 -6.29
CA HIS A 86 -8.88 10.78 -6.52
C HIS A 86 -9.33 10.41 -7.94
N GLN A 87 -10.46 10.94 -8.42
CA GLN A 87 -10.92 10.71 -9.78
C GLN A 87 -9.96 11.27 -10.84
N ARG A 88 -9.35 12.43 -10.59
CA ARG A 88 -8.31 13.00 -11.47
C ARG A 88 -7.09 12.10 -11.56
N LEU A 89 -6.61 11.58 -10.42
CA LEU A 89 -5.48 10.65 -10.36
C LEU A 89 -5.78 9.36 -11.13
N LEU A 90 -6.97 8.76 -10.94
CA LEU A 90 -7.38 7.56 -11.69
C LEU A 90 -7.41 7.81 -13.20
N LYS A 91 -7.96 8.95 -13.65
CA LYS A 91 -7.96 9.33 -15.07
C LYS A 91 -6.54 9.54 -15.62
N ALA A 92 -5.61 9.99 -14.77
CA ALA A 92 -4.20 10.10 -15.11
C ALA A 92 -3.45 8.76 -15.03
N GLY A 93 -4.13 7.63 -14.81
CA GLY A 93 -3.52 6.29 -14.71
C GLY A 93 -2.82 6.02 -13.39
N ILE A 94 -3.02 6.87 -12.37
CA ILE A 94 -2.41 6.72 -11.05
C ILE A 94 -3.44 6.09 -10.10
N ILE A 95 -3.25 4.79 -9.83
CA ILE A 95 -4.19 4.02 -9.03
C ILE A 95 -4.00 4.31 -7.54
N THR A 96 -5.02 4.88 -6.93
CA THR A 96 -5.06 5.19 -5.50
C THR A 96 -6.33 4.64 -4.87
N SER A 97 -6.47 4.78 -3.57
CA SER A 97 -7.69 4.42 -2.85
C SER A 97 -8.22 5.63 -2.08
N LEU A 98 -9.49 5.99 -2.28
CA LEU A 98 -10.18 6.91 -1.38
C LEU A 98 -10.66 6.14 -0.15
N ARG A 99 -10.33 6.63 1.05
CA ARG A 99 -10.71 6.02 2.33
C ARG A 99 -11.36 7.07 3.23
N THR A 100 -12.23 6.61 4.11
CA THR A 100 -12.94 7.45 5.08
C THR A 100 -12.77 6.84 6.46
N ASP A 101 -12.42 7.65 7.46
CA ASP A 101 -12.39 7.20 8.84
C ASP A 101 -13.77 7.33 9.52
N ARG A 102 -13.83 7.05 10.82
CA ARG A 102 -15.07 7.09 11.59
C ARG A 102 -15.63 8.49 11.82
N SER A 103 -14.82 9.54 11.68
CA SER A 103 -15.29 10.93 11.80
C SER A 103 -15.78 11.51 10.48
N GLY A 104 -15.66 10.75 9.38
CA GLY A 104 -16.02 11.18 8.04
C GLY A 104 -14.88 11.88 7.29
N GLN A 105 -13.70 11.98 7.88
CA GLN A 105 -12.53 12.53 7.20
C GLN A 105 -12.08 11.58 6.09
N LYS A 106 -11.86 12.14 4.91
CA LYS A 106 -11.41 11.41 3.73
C LYS A 106 -9.89 11.47 3.60
N TYR A 107 -9.31 10.44 3.01
CA TYR A 107 -7.88 10.32 2.74
C TYR A 107 -7.67 9.72 1.36
N ILE A 108 -6.65 10.20 0.66
CA ILE A 108 -6.06 9.44 -0.45
C ILE A 108 -5.03 8.50 0.16
N ARG A 109 -5.13 7.22 -0.19
CA ARG A 109 -4.22 6.17 0.24
C ARG A 109 -3.37 5.66 -0.92
N LEU A 110 -2.06 5.73 -0.74
CA LEU A 110 -1.05 5.06 -1.54
C LEU A 110 -0.67 3.75 -0.85
N SER A 111 -0.38 2.71 -1.64
CA SER A 111 0.06 1.41 -1.11
C SER A 111 1.10 0.78 -2.03
N PRO A 112 2.25 1.46 -2.27
CA PRO A 112 3.28 0.93 -3.14
C PRO A 112 3.92 -0.35 -2.57
N HIS A 113 4.50 -1.13 -3.47
CA HIS A 113 5.27 -2.32 -3.15
C HIS A 113 6.74 -2.19 -3.61
N PHE A 114 7.55 -3.24 -3.46
CA PHE A 114 8.96 -3.22 -3.89
C PHE A 114 9.13 -2.91 -5.39
N TYR A 115 8.15 -3.23 -6.23
CA TYR A 115 8.23 -3.01 -7.68
C TYR A 115 7.93 -1.57 -8.14
N ASN A 116 7.36 -0.72 -7.27
CA ASN A 116 7.09 0.67 -7.66
C ASN A 116 8.39 1.47 -7.78
N THR A 117 8.41 2.46 -8.65
CA THR A 117 9.63 3.20 -9.01
C THR A 117 9.54 4.68 -8.62
N GLU A 118 10.70 5.33 -8.48
CA GLU A 118 10.77 6.76 -8.19
C GLU A 118 10.08 7.62 -9.27
N PRO A 119 10.24 7.36 -10.58
CA PRO A 119 9.51 8.09 -11.62
C PRO A 119 7.98 8.01 -11.50
N GLU A 120 7.43 6.88 -11.02
CA GLU A 120 5.99 6.79 -10.75
C GLU A 120 5.56 7.73 -9.63
N PHE A 121 6.41 7.91 -8.61
CA PHE A 121 6.14 8.81 -7.50
C PHE A 121 6.31 10.27 -7.88
N GLU A 122 7.29 10.61 -8.72
CA GLU A 122 7.45 11.94 -9.29
C GLU A 122 6.21 12.33 -10.11
N ARG A 123 5.77 11.45 -11.02
CA ARG A 123 4.54 11.63 -11.78
C ARG A 123 3.31 11.80 -10.89
N LEU A 124 3.23 11.06 -9.77
CA LEU A 124 2.18 11.29 -8.77
C LEU A 124 2.28 12.71 -8.19
N MET A 125 3.47 13.14 -7.77
CA MET A 125 3.68 14.48 -7.18
C MET A 125 3.29 15.60 -8.15
N GLU A 126 3.53 15.45 -9.46
CA GLU A 126 3.12 16.43 -10.47
C GLU A 126 1.60 16.61 -10.56
N GLN A 127 0.82 15.59 -10.21
CA GLN A 127 -0.65 15.62 -10.27
C GLN A 127 -1.33 16.10 -8.98
N LEU A 128 -0.55 16.29 -7.91
CA LEU A 128 -0.98 16.74 -6.57
C LEU A 128 -0.74 18.24 -6.37
#